data_AF-A0A354S8Z4-F1
#
_entry.id   AF-A0A354S8Z4-F1
#
_cell.length_a   1.000
_cell.length_b   1.000
_cell.length_c   1.000
_cell.angle_alpha   90.00
_cell.angle_beta   90.00
_cell.angle_gamma   90.00
#
_symmetry.space_group_name_H-M   'P 1'
#
loop_
_entity.id
_entity.type
_entity.pdbx_description
1 polymer ?
#
loop_
_entity_poly.entity_id
_entity_poly.type
_entity_poly.pdbx_seq_one_letter_code
_entity_poly.pdbx_strand_id
1 'polypeptide(L)'
;MIIHEVGHNFFPMIINSDERQWTWMDEGLNTFVQYLAEQEWDIHYPARRGPAYRIVDYMRSPAMNMVPIMTNSESILQFGNNAYGKPATALNILRETVLGRELFDYAFKTYCERWAFKHPAPADLFRTMEDASGVDLDWFWRGWFYTTEFTDQSLDKVRIAAVPTLDPATLEAQRRYEGTHDQARHIGQTRNEATLRPTIVDNTPAASDFYNSYDRYALSASDKKALEAMEAGPTGYLHELSISNKGGLIMPVIVGFTFEDGTTHVERYPAEIWIKHEESFVKTVYLPKKAVKIELDPYLETADTDTYNNVWPADVNVHLEALPERSRWESWRSNPMRDAQRN
;
A
#
# COMPACT_ATOMS: atom_id res chain seq x y z
N MET A 1 -8.81 -11.33 -27.91
CA MET A 1 -8.25 -11.65 -29.23
C MET A 1 -8.85 -10.71 -30.27
N ILE A 2 -10.14 -10.80 -30.63
CA ILE A 2 -10.74 -9.88 -31.64
C ILE A 2 -10.47 -8.39 -31.33
N ILE A 3 -10.73 -7.93 -30.09
CA ILE A 3 -10.49 -6.52 -29.69
C ILE A 3 -9.00 -6.14 -29.84
N HIS A 4 -8.10 -7.06 -29.50
CA HIS A 4 -6.66 -6.88 -29.62
C HIS A 4 -6.23 -6.76 -31.09
N GLU A 5 -6.68 -7.67 -31.95
CA GLU A 5 -6.37 -7.62 -33.38
C GLU A 5 -6.91 -6.35 -34.05
N VAL A 6 -8.10 -5.89 -33.63
CA VAL A 6 -8.66 -4.62 -34.09
C VAL A 6 -7.84 -3.43 -33.59
N GLY A 7 -7.34 -3.47 -32.36
CA GLY A 7 -6.47 -2.45 -31.80
C GLY A 7 -5.14 -2.29 -32.56
N HIS A 8 -4.67 -3.35 -33.23
CA HIS A 8 -3.48 -3.26 -34.09
C HIS A 8 -3.64 -2.29 -35.26
N ASN A 9 -4.87 -1.93 -35.67
CA ASN A 9 -5.08 -0.85 -36.64
C ASN A 9 -4.50 0.50 -36.16
N PHE A 10 -4.27 0.68 -34.85
CA PHE A 10 -3.58 1.84 -34.29
C PHE A 10 -2.11 1.52 -34.00
N PHE A 11 -1.84 0.50 -33.18
CA PHE A 11 -0.50 0.11 -32.74
C PHE A 11 -0.12 -1.26 -33.32
N PRO A 12 0.76 -1.40 -34.32
CA PRO A 12 1.64 -0.36 -34.87
C PRO A 12 1.14 0.33 -36.14
N MET A 13 -0.04 -0.02 -36.69
CA MET A 13 -0.34 0.32 -38.09
C MET A 13 -0.46 1.83 -38.38
N ILE A 14 -0.93 2.64 -37.43
CA ILE A 14 -0.91 4.11 -37.52
C ILE A 14 0.31 4.69 -36.80
N ILE A 15 0.68 4.12 -35.65
CA ILE A 15 1.81 4.57 -34.82
C ILE A 15 2.90 3.49 -34.90
N ASN A 16 3.83 3.63 -35.84
CA ASN A 16 4.67 2.53 -36.32
C ASN A 16 5.97 2.37 -35.53
N SER A 17 5.94 1.65 -34.41
CA SER A 17 7.13 1.30 -33.62
C SER A 17 7.98 0.19 -34.25
N ASP A 18 9.28 0.15 -33.92
CA ASP A 18 10.17 -0.95 -34.30
C ASP A 18 9.96 -2.17 -33.39
N GLU A 19 9.00 -3.03 -33.75
CA GLU A 19 8.63 -4.24 -32.99
C GLU A 19 9.82 -5.18 -32.75
N ARG A 20 10.77 -5.26 -33.70
CA ARG A 20 11.95 -6.13 -33.58
C ARG A 20 12.88 -5.70 -32.46
N GLN A 21 12.85 -4.42 -32.12
CA GLN A 21 13.63 -3.88 -31.03
C GLN A 21 12.79 -3.70 -29.76
N TRP A 22 11.53 -3.30 -29.88
CA TRP A 22 10.66 -2.88 -28.78
C TRP A 22 9.25 -3.49 -28.89
N THR A 23 9.11 -4.82 -28.85
CA THR A 23 7.81 -5.49 -29.02
C THR A 23 6.72 -4.98 -28.07
N TRP A 24 7.08 -4.53 -26.87
CA TRP A 24 6.12 -3.99 -25.91
C TRP A 24 5.41 -2.71 -26.40
N MET A 25 6.00 -1.94 -27.31
CA MET A 25 5.32 -0.76 -27.87
C MET A 25 4.13 -1.16 -28.72
N ASP A 26 4.25 -2.27 -29.44
CA ASP A 26 3.15 -2.82 -30.24
C ASP A 26 2.16 -3.52 -29.30
N GLU A 27 2.67 -4.48 -28.52
CA GLU A 27 1.84 -5.42 -27.79
C GLU A 27 1.34 -4.90 -26.45
N GLY A 28 2.16 -4.13 -25.75
CA GLY A 28 1.84 -3.54 -24.46
C GLY A 28 0.90 -2.35 -24.58
N LEU A 29 1.14 -1.43 -25.52
CA LEU A 29 0.22 -0.32 -25.79
C LEU A 29 -1.12 -0.85 -26.30
N ASN A 30 -1.10 -1.82 -27.21
CA ASN A 30 -2.32 -2.45 -27.71
C ASN A 30 -3.09 -3.18 -26.60
N THR A 31 -2.39 -3.90 -25.71
CA THR A 31 -3.02 -4.55 -24.54
C THR A 31 -3.65 -3.54 -23.59
N PHE A 32 -3.02 -2.38 -23.40
CA PHE A 32 -3.58 -1.31 -22.56
C PHE A 32 -4.88 -0.75 -23.15
N VAL A 33 -4.90 -0.38 -24.43
CA VAL A 33 -6.13 0.14 -25.06
C VAL A 33 -7.20 -0.95 -25.22
N GLN A 34 -6.80 -2.22 -25.40
CA GLN A 34 -7.72 -3.35 -25.34
C GLN A 34 -8.40 -3.41 -23.97
N TYR A 35 -7.65 -3.29 -22.87
CA TYR A 35 -8.22 -3.29 -21.53
C TYR A 35 -9.24 -2.16 -21.36
N LEU A 36 -8.92 -0.94 -21.80
CA LEU A 36 -9.86 0.17 -21.73
C LEU A 36 -11.14 -0.09 -22.54
N ALA A 37 -11.01 -0.57 -23.77
CA ALA A 37 -12.15 -0.90 -24.62
C ALA A 37 -13.03 -2.02 -24.04
N GLU A 38 -12.41 -3.03 -23.40
CA GLU A 38 -13.11 -4.10 -22.71
C GLU A 38 -13.93 -3.57 -21.52
N GLN A 39 -13.36 -2.66 -20.72
CA GLN A 39 -14.06 -2.04 -19.57
C GLN A 39 -15.12 -1.02 -19.97
N GLU A 40 -14.94 -0.33 -21.10
CA GLU A 40 -15.96 0.56 -21.67
C GLU A 40 -17.16 -0.22 -22.20
N TRP A 41 -16.92 -1.41 -22.76
CA TRP A 41 -17.98 -2.31 -23.23
C TRP A 41 -18.84 -2.85 -22.08
N ASP A 42 -18.20 -3.31 -21.00
CA ASP A 42 -18.87 -3.81 -19.80
C ASP A 42 -17.97 -3.61 -18.58
N ILE A 43 -18.48 -2.93 -17.55
CA ILE A 43 -17.77 -2.67 -16.28
C ILE A 43 -17.41 -3.96 -15.51
N HIS A 44 -18.04 -5.09 -15.87
CA HIS A 44 -17.76 -6.41 -15.30
C HIS A 44 -17.03 -7.33 -16.29
N TYR A 45 -16.54 -6.78 -17.41
CA TYR A 45 -15.80 -7.58 -18.38
C TYR A 45 -14.61 -8.25 -17.70
N PRO A 46 -14.43 -9.58 -17.87
CA PRO A 46 -13.39 -10.35 -17.18
C PRO A 46 -12.02 -10.17 -17.86
N ALA A 47 -11.55 -8.92 -17.93
CA ALA A 47 -10.30 -8.54 -18.59
C ALA A 47 -9.12 -9.28 -17.95
N ARG A 48 -8.19 -9.77 -18.76
CA ARG A 48 -7.11 -10.66 -18.27
C ARG A 48 -5.85 -9.93 -17.80
N ARG A 49 -5.67 -8.68 -18.24
CA ARG A 49 -4.51 -7.81 -18.01
C ARG A 49 -5.02 -6.38 -17.77
N GLY A 50 -4.19 -5.51 -17.19
CA GLY A 50 -4.54 -4.11 -16.89
C GLY A 50 -4.54 -3.82 -15.39
N PRO A 51 -5.42 -4.44 -14.58
CA PRO A 51 -5.45 -4.22 -13.14
C PRO A 51 -4.14 -4.63 -12.45
N ALA A 52 -3.67 -3.82 -11.51
CA ALA A 52 -2.37 -3.98 -10.86
C ALA A 52 -2.22 -5.32 -10.13
N TYR A 53 -3.23 -5.77 -9.39
CA TYR A 53 -3.19 -7.07 -8.70
C TYR A 53 -2.96 -8.29 -9.62
N ARG A 54 -3.22 -8.19 -10.93
CA ARG A 54 -3.05 -9.31 -11.86
C ARG A 54 -1.62 -9.55 -12.31
N ILE A 55 -0.72 -8.59 -12.12
CA ILE A 55 0.69 -8.74 -12.48
C ILE A 55 1.55 -9.25 -11.30
N VAL A 56 0.99 -9.32 -10.10
CA VAL A 56 1.72 -9.64 -8.86
C VAL A 56 2.53 -10.93 -8.95
N ASP A 57 1.94 -12.03 -9.44
CA ASP A 57 2.66 -13.32 -9.56
C ASP A 57 3.88 -13.24 -10.48
N TYR A 58 3.76 -12.45 -11.56
CA TYR A 58 4.90 -12.19 -12.44
C TYR A 58 5.94 -11.34 -11.73
N MET A 59 5.53 -10.25 -11.07
CA MET A 59 6.45 -9.33 -10.38
C MET A 59 7.17 -10.00 -9.19
N ARG A 60 6.54 -10.99 -8.55
CA ARG A 60 7.14 -11.81 -7.47
C ARG A 60 8.11 -12.89 -8.01
N SER A 61 8.17 -13.10 -9.33
CA SER A 61 9.07 -14.11 -9.90
C SER A 61 10.53 -13.82 -9.54
N PRO A 62 11.37 -14.85 -9.34
CA PRO A 62 12.80 -14.63 -9.12
C PRO A 62 13.41 -13.79 -10.23
N ALA A 63 14.31 -12.86 -9.90
CA ALA A 63 14.91 -11.94 -10.86
C ALA A 63 15.57 -12.65 -12.06
N MET A 64 16.10 -13.87 -11.87
CA MET A 64 16.67 -14.70 -12.95
C MET A 64 15.66 -15.12 -14.04
N ASN A 65 14.36 -15.03 -13.76
CA ASN A 65 13.28 -15.39 -14.68
C ASN A 65 12.59 -14.15 -15.30
N MET A 66 13.16 -12.97 -15.08
CA MET A 66 12.65 -11.70 -15.59
C MET A 66 13.77 -10.92 -16.27
N VAL A 67 13.36 -10.10 -17.23
CA VAL A 67 14.20 -9.07 -17.84
C VAL A 67 13.42 -7.77 -17.85
N PRO A 68 14.08 -6.59 -17.90
CA PRO A 68 13.37 -5.32 -18.05
C PRO A 68 12.47 -5.29 -19.29
N ILE A 69 11.45 -4.43 -19.31
CA ILE A 69 10.59 -4.24 -20.50
C ILE A 69 11.44 -3.74 -21.68
N MET A 70 12.45 -2.93 -21.39
CA MET A 70 13.41 -2.37 -22.37
C MET A 70 14.47 -3.39 -22.83
N THR A 71 14.15 -4.68 -22.81
CA THR A 71 15.02 -5.74 -23.35
C THR A 71 14.70 -5.95 -24.84
N ASN A 72 15.73 -6.22 -25.65
CA ASN A 72 15.53 -6.56 -27.06
C ASN A 72 14.59 -7.78 -27.20
N SER A 73 13.71 -7.72 -28.21
CA SER A 73 12.63 -8.69 -28.43
C SER A 73 13.08 -10.15 -28.51
N GLU A 74 14.27 -10.44 -29.05
CA GLU A 74 14.81 -11.80 -29.17
C GLU A 74 15.30 -12.37 -27.83
N SER A 75 15.50 -11.52 -26.82
CA SER A 75 16.04 -11.87 -25.50
C SER A 75 14.97 -11.81 -24.39
N ILE A 76 13.70 -11.60 -24.74
CA ILE A 76 12.62 -11.50 -23.76
C ILE A 76 12.35 -12.87 -23.10
N LEU A 77 12.44 -12.90 -21.77
CA LEU A 77 11.92 -13.99 -20.96
C LEU A 77 10.45 -13.75 -20.62
N GLN A 78 9.66 -14.81 -20.48
CA GLN A 78 8.22 -14.74 -20.19
C GLN A 78 7.48 -13.74 -21.10
N PHE A 79 7.61 -13.92 -22.42
CA PHE A 79 7.12 -13.01 -23.46
C PHE A 79 5.71 -12.43 -23.20
N GLY A 80 4.75 -13.28 -22.83
CA GLY A 80 3.39 -12.84 -22.54
C GLY A 80 3.26 -11.84 -21.37
N ASN A 81 4.13 -11.90 -20.37
CA ASN A 81 4.13 -10.96 -19.25
C ASN A 81 4.98 -9.73 -19.57
N ASN A 82 6.18 -9.92 -20.12
CA ASN A 82 7.09 -8.82 -20.40
C ASN A 82 6.60 -7.90 -21.55
N ALA A 83 6.17 -8.47 -22.68
CA ALA A 83 5.76 -7.70 -23.85
C ALA A 83 4.31 -7.17 -23.76
N TYR A 84 3.44 -7.79 -22.97
CA TYR A 84 2.02 -7.41 -22.89
C TYR A 84 1.58 -7.02 -21.47
N GLY A 85 1.75 -7.92 -20.50
CA GLY A 85 1.16 -7.80 -19.17
C GLY A 85 1.70 -6.64 -18.35
N LYS A 86 3.03 -6.59 -18.13
CA LYS A 86 3.70 -5.58 -17.32
C LYS A 86 3.56 -4.17 -17.92
N PRO A 87 3.76 -3.93 -19.23
CA PRO A 87 3.57 -2.60 -19.83
C PRO A 87 2.12 -2.12 -19.71
N ALA A 88 1.14 -2.98 -20.01
CA ALA A 88 -0.28 -2.59 -19.91
C ALA A 88 -0.70 -2.29 -18.47
N THR A 89 -0.16 -3.06 -17.51
CA THR A 89 -0.38 -2.81 -16.08
C THR A 89 0.27 -1.53 -15.62
N ALA A 90 1.51 -1.27 -16.04
CA ALA A 90 2.21 -0.02 -15.75
C ALA A 90 1.40 1.18 -16.25
N LEU A 91 0.94 1.18 -17.51
CA LEU A 91 0.14 2.28 -18.05
C LEU A 91 -1.20 2.45 -17.33
N ASN A 92 -1.83 1.35 -16.91
CA ASN A 92 -3.05 1.43 -16.12
C ASN A 92 -2.80 2.02 -14.72
N ILE A 93 -1.70 1.67 -14.06
CA ILE A 93 -1.28 2.29 -12.78
C ILE A 93 -0.97 3.78 -12.98
N LEU A 94 -0.26 4.12 -14.06
CA LEU A 94 0.04 5.51 -14.41
C LEU A 94 -1.25 6.32 -14.60
N ARG A 95 -2.27 5.72 -15.21
CA ARG A 95 -3.59 6.32 -15.45
C ARG A 95 -4.45 6.43 -14.19
N GLU A 96 -4.60 5.36 -13.42
CA GLU A 96 -5.56 5.32 -12.30
C GLU A 96 -4.96 5.91 -11.02
N THR A 97 -3.66 5.73 -10.79
CA THR A 97 -3.02 6.00 -9.49
C THR A 97 -2.13 7.24 -9.49
N VAL A 98 -1.35 7.45 -10.56
CA VAL A 98 -0.29 8.47 -10.60
C VAL A 98 -0.76 9.79 -11.21
N LEU A 99 -1.24 9.78 -12.46
CA LEU A 99 -1.66 10.98 -13.18
C LEU A 99 -3.17 11.27 -13.04
N GLY A 100 -3.97 10.23 -12.81
CA GLY A 100 -5.42 10.31 -12.96
C GLY A 100 -5.86 10.25 -14.43
N ARG A 101 -7.12 9.85 -14.65
CA ARG A 101 -7.66 9.54 -15.98
C ARG A 101 -7.58 10.70 -16.96
N GLU A 102 -8.03 11.89 -16.55
CA GLU A 102 -8.12 13.06 -17.43
C GLU A 102 -6.75 13.47 -17.98
N LEU A 103 -5.75 13.59 -17.10
CA LEU A 103 -4.41 14.02 -17.46
C LEU A 103 -3.67 12.95 -18.26
N PHE A 104 -3.79 11.68 -17.86
CA PHE A 104 -3.24 10.56 -18.61
C PHE A 104 -3.84 10.49 -20.02
N ASP A 105 -5.17 10.53 -20.14
CA ASP A 105 -5.86 10.39 -21.43
C ASP A 105 -5.48 11.53 -22.38
N TYR A 106 -5.35 12.76 -21.86
CA TYR A 106 -4.84 13.91 -22.61
C TYR A 106 -3.40 13.68 -23.10
N ALA A 107 -2.50 13.25 -22.23
CA ALA A 107 -1.09 13.04 -22.57
C ALA A 107 -0.91 11.87 -23.57
N PHE A 108 -1.62 10.76 -23.35
CA PHE A 108 -1.57 9.60 -24.22
C PHE A 108 -2.17 9.88 -25.59
N LYS A 109 -3.28 10.63 -25.66
CA LYS A 109 -3.84 11.12 -26.92
C LYS A 109 -2.84 12.04 -27.66
N THR A 110 -2.18 12.94 -26.94
CA THR A 110 -1.16 13.83 -27.51
C THR A 110 0.00 13.03 -28.13
N TYR A 111 0.43 11.94 -27.48
CA TYR A 111 1.40 11.00 -28.07
C TYR A 111 0.89 10.40 -29.37
N CYS A 112 -0.34 9.86 -29.36
CA CYS A 112 -0.94 9.27 -30.55
C CYS A 112 -1.02 10.27 -31.72
N GLU A 113 -1.43 11.51 -31.47
CA GLU A 113 -1.54 12.55 -32.50
C GLU A 113 -0.17 13.02 -33.02
N ARG A 114 0.83 13.17 -32.14
CA ARG A 114 2.19 13.58 -32.52
C ARG A 114 2.88 12.55 -33.41
N TRP A 115 2.61 11.26 -33.16
CA TRP A 115 3.33 10.14 -33.78
C TRP A 115 2.51 9.34 -34.79
N ALA A 116 1.28 9.77 -35.08
CA ALA A 116 0.50 9.24 -36.18
C ALA A 116 1.29 9.33 -37.50
N PHE A 117 1.37 8.19 -38.21
CA PHE A 117 2.11 7.97 -39.45
C PHE A 117 3.63 8.22 -39.36
N LYS A 118 4.20 8.05 -38.16
CA LYS A 118 5.64 8.18 -37.88
C LYS A 118 6.16 6.93 -37.15
N HIS A 119 7.46 6.95 -36.84
CA HIS A 119 8.16 5.85 -36.17
C HIS A 119 8.73 6.28 -34.81
N PRO A 120 7.92 6.27 -33.73
CA PRO A 120 8.39 6.64 -32.40
C PRO A 120 9.30 5.56 -31.81
N ALA A 121 10.31 5.98 -31.06
CA ALA A 121 11.03 5.13 -30.12
C ALA A 121 10.39 5.23 -28.71
N PRO A 122 10.75 4.35 -27.76
CA PRO A 122 10.28 4.42 -26.37
C PRO A 122 10.40 5.80 -25.72
N ALA A 123 11.54 6.47 -25.94
CA ALA A 123 11.81 7.79 -25.38
C ALA A 123 10.82 8.87 -25.86
N ASP A 124 10.23 8.69 -27.05
CA ASP A 124 9.23 9.63 -27.58
C ASP A 124 7.89 9.51 -26.87
N LEU A 125 7.51 8.30 -26.44
CA LEU A 125 6.36 8.09 -25.56
C LEU A 125 6.64 8.75 -24.20
N PHE A 126 7.75 8.40 -23.55
CA PHE A 126 8.07 8.88 -22.20
C PHE A 126 8.10 10.41 -22.15
N ARG A 127 8.83 11.05 -23.07
CA ARG A 127 8.89 12.52 -23.17
C ARG A 127 7.54 13.15 -23.47
N THR A 128 6.71 12.53 -24.32
CA THR A 128 5.38 13.10 -24.62
C THR A 128 4.47 13.02 -23.41
N MET A 129 4.52 11.91 -22.66
CA MET A 129 3.73 11.75 -21.44
C MET A 129 4.12 12.81 -20.40
N GLU A 130 5.41 13.07 -20.20
CA GLU A 130 5.91 14.09 -19.26
C GLU A 130 5.62 15.51 -19.74
N ASP A 131 5.92 15.84 -20.99
CA ASP A 131 5.70 17.17 -21.58
C ASP A 131 4.22 17.57 -21.58
N ALA A 132 3.32 16.63 -21.93
CA ALA A 132 1.89 16.91 -21.98
C ALA A 132 1.22 16.91 -20.59
N SER A 133 1.71 16.09 -19.65
CA SER A 133 1.15 16.04 -18.29
C SER A 133 1.73 17.12 -17.36
N GLY A 134 2.95 17.60 -17.62
CA GLY A 134 3.69 18.49 -16.72
C GLY A 134 4.16 17.81 -15.43
N VAL A 135 4.18 16.46 -15.40
CA VAL A 135 4.58 15.65 -14.25
C VAL A 135 5.90 14.95 -14.56
N ASP A 136 6.82 14.94 -13.59
CA ASP A 136 8.06 14.17 -13.65
C ASP A 136 7.77 12.68 -13.44
N LEU A 137 8.07 11.87 -14.46
CA LEU A 137 7.80 10.44 -14.48
C LEU A 137 9.08 9.61 -14.58
N ASP A 138 10.27 10.23 -14.39
CA ASP A 138 11.57 9.55 -14.52
C ASP A 138 11.64 8.32 -13.60
N TRP A 139 11.18 8.46 -12.36
CA TRP A 139 11.13 7.37 -11.38
C TRP A 139 10.22 6.21 -11.86
N PHE A 140 9.11 6.55 -12.50
CA PHE A 140 8.11 5.60 -12.98
C PHE A 140 8.66 4.82 -14.18
N TRP A 141 9.20 5.52 -15.18
CA TRP A 141 9.80 4.89 -16.35
C TRP A 141 10.99 4.03 -15.96
N ARG A 142 11.90 4.54 -15.11
CA ARG A 142 13.05 3.79 -14.63
C ARG A 142 12.62 2.49 -13.95
N GLY A 143 11.74 2.58 -12.96
CA GLY A 143 11.31 1.41 -12.19
C GLY A 143 10.52 0.38 -13.01
N TRP A 144 9.52 0.81 -13.77
CA TRP A 144 8.67 -0.13 -14.49
C TRP A 144 9.32 -0.69 -15.75
N PHE A 145 10.09 0.11 -16.49
CA PHE A 145 10.57 -0.25 -17.83
C PHE A 145 12.04 -0.70 -17.88
N TYR A 146 12.89 -0.13 -17.01
CA TYR A 146 14.34 -0.37 -17.05
C TYR A 146 14.86 -1.29 -15.95
N THR A 147 14.04 -1.66 -14.95
CA THR A 147 14.43 -2.62 -13.91
C THR A 147 13.51 -3.85 -13.85
N THR A 148 13.96 -4.84 -13.08
CA THR A 148 13.17 -6.01 -12.67
C THR A 148 12.74 -5.92 -11.20
N GLU A 149 12.82 -4.71 -10.62
CA GLU A 149 12.31 -4.46 -9.27
C GLU A 149 10.78 -4.61 -9.26
N PHE A 150 10.26 -4.82 -8.05
CA PHE A 150 8.83 -5.05 -7.83
C PHE A 150 8.34 -4.24 -6.64
N THR A 151 7.03 -4.07 -6.52
CA THR A 151 6.44 -3.34 -5.40
C THR A 151 6.24 -4.30 -4.23
N ASP A 152 6.77 -3.92 -3.07
CA ASP A 152 6.53 -4.59 -1.78
C ASP A 152 6.75 -3.53 -0.70
N GLN A 153 5.65 -2.96 -0.21
CA GLN A 153 5.62 -1.93 0.82
C GLN A 153 5.13 -2.54 2.13
N SER A 154 6.01 -2.60 3.13
CA SER A 154 5.70 -3.18 4.43
C SER A 154 5.28 -2.14 5.45
N LEU A 155 4.17 -2.38 6.14
CA LEU A 155 3.76 -1.64 7.34
C LEU A 155 4.46 -2.22 8.57
N ASP A 156 5.71 -1.83 8.78
CA ASP A 156 6.59 -2.43 9.79
C ASP A 156 6.13 -2.16 11.23
N LYS A 157 5.61 -0.96 11.49
CA LYS A 157 5.21 -0.56 12.85
C LYS A 157 4.11 0.49 12.83
N VAL A 158 3.13 0.29 13.70
CA VAL A 158 2.09 1.28 14.01
C VAL A 158 2.15 1.65 15.48
N ARG A 159 2.15 2.95 15.74
CA ARG A 159 1.99 3.54 17.07
C ARG A 159 0.84 4.52 17.04
N ILE A 160 -0.13 4.33 17.93
CA ILE A 160 -1.26 5.24 18.05
C ILE A 160 -1.21 5.87 19.44
N ALA A 161 -1.07 7.19 19.46
CA ALA A 161 -1.09 7.98 20.69
C ALA A 161 -2.32 8.89 20.69
N ALA A 162 -3.06 8.92 21.79
CA ALA A 162 -4.06 9.96 21.99
C ALA A 162 -3.33 11.31 22.15
N VAL A 163 -3.92 12.39 21.63
CA VAL A 163 -3.44 13.73 21.93
C VAL A 163 -3.54 13.97 23.45
N PRO A 164 -2.52 14.56 24.09
CA PRO A 164 -2.52 14.77 25.54
C PRO A 164 -3.76 15.52 26.01
N THR A 165 -4.34 15.03 27.11
CA THR A 165 -5.44 15.71 27.82
C THR A 165 -4.88 16.80 28.72
N LEU A 166 -5.61 17.91 28.83
CA LEU A 166 -5.35 18.95 29.84
C LEU A 166 -6.22 18.78 31.09
N ASP A 167 -7.11 17.79 31.12
CA ASP A 167 -7.93 17.50 32.29
C ASP A 167 -7.06 16.91 33.43
N PRO A 168 -6.96 17.58 34.60
CA PRO A 168 -6.13 17.13 35.70
C PRO A 168 -6.47 15.73 36.19
N ALA A 169 -7.77 15.40 36.28
CA ALA A 169 -8.22 14.11 36.80
C ALA A 169 -7.79 12.95 35.87
N THR A 170 -7.93 13.15 34.56
CA THR A 170 -7.49 12.17 33.57
C THR A 170 -5.97 12.01 33.57
N LEU A 171 -5.21 13.10 33.74
CA LEU A 171 -3.75 13.04 33.79
C LEU A 171 -3.23 12.30 35.04
N GLU A 172 -3.82 12.54 36.22
CA GLU A 172 -3.51 11.79 37.45
C GLU A 172 -3.82 10.29 37.29
N ALA A 173 -4.96 9.97 36.68
CA ALA A 173 -5.34 8.58 36.41
C ALA A 173 -4.35 7.90 35.44
N GLN A 174 -3.89 8.61 34.40
CA GLN A 174 -2.86 8.12 33.47
C GLN A 174 -1.52 7.87 34.18
N ARG A 175 -1.02 8.85 34.95
CA ARG A 175 0.22 8.70 35.74
C ARG A 175 0.14 7.50 36.68
N ARG A 176 -1.00 7.33 37.35
CA ARG A 176 -1.23 6.21 38.26
C ARG A 176 -1.24 4.87 37.53
N TYR A 177 -1.94 4.78 36.40
CA TYR A 177 -1.95 3.57 35.58
C TYR A 177 -0.53 3.22 35.12
N GLU A 178 0.20 4.16 34.50
CA GLU A 178 1.55 3.94 34.00
C GLU A 178 2.52 3.52 35.11
N GLY A 179 2.47 4.19 36.26
CA GLY A 179 3.37 3.90 37.37
C GLY A 179 3.03 2.64 38.16
N THR A 180 1.83 2.05 38.00
CA THR A 180 1.40 0.85 38.74
C THR A 180 1.20 -0.38 37.86
N HIS A 181 1.02 -0.24 36.53
CA HIS A 181 0.62 -1.38 35.70
C HIS A 181 1.66 -2.53 35.73
N ASP A 182 2.95 -2.21 35.69
CA ASP A 182 4.02 -3.20 35.75
C ASP A 182 4.16 -3.79 37.15
N GLN A 183 4.03 -2.94 38.17
CA GLN A 183 4.06 -3.38 39.55
C GLN A 183 2.90 -4.35 39.85
N ALA A 184 1.71 -4.10 39.32
CA ALA A 184 0.55 -4.97 39.48
C ALA A 184 0.73 -6.33 38.79
N ARG A 185 1.48 -6.39 37.68
CA ARG A 185 1.82 -7.63 36.97
C ARG A 185 3.06 -8.31 37.53
N HIS A 186 3.83 -7.63 38.39
CA HIS A 186 5.06 -8.16 38.95
C HIS A 186 4.75 -9.33 39.89
N ILE A 187 5.27 -10.51 39.56
CA ILE A 187 5.02 -11.76 40.28
C ILE A 187 5.36 -11.69 41.78
N GLY A 188 6.31 -10.82 42.16
CA GLY A 188 6.65 -10.59 43.56
C GLY A 188 5.46 -10.06 44.36
N GLN A 189 4.65 -9.16 43.78
CA GLN A 189 3.46 -8.64 44.47
C GLN A 189 2.43 -9.72 44.69
N THR A 190 2.09 -10.50 43.65
CA THR A 190 1.16 -11.62 43.77
C THR A 190 1.61 -12.64 44.83
N ARG A 191 2.92 -12.93 44.91
CA ARG A 191 3.47 -13.85 45.91
C ARG A 191 3.47 -13.25 47.32
N ASN A 192 3.76 -11.96 47.46
CA ASN A 192 3.71 -11.26 48.73
C ASN A 192 2.27 -11.22 49.26
N GLU A 193 1.30 -10.91 48.41
CA GLU A 193 -0.14 -10.92 48.72
C GLU A 193 -0.64 -12.33 49.07
N ALA A 194 -0.14 -13.38 48.42
CA ALA A 194 -0.53 -14.76 48.74
C ALA A 194 0.05 -15.25 50.09
N THR A 195 1.22 -14.76 50.48
CA THR A 195 1.91 -15.21 51.70
C THR A 195 1.66 -14.32 52.91
N LEU A 196 1.22 -13.07 52.71
CA LEU A 196 0.93 -12.06 53.75
C LEU A 196 1.97 -12.06 54.88
N ARG A 197 3.25 -12.15 54.53
CA ARG A 197 4.33 -12.19 55.51
C ARG A 197 4.41 -10.83 56.22
N PRO A 198 4.47 -10.80 57.57
CA PRO A 198 4.60 -9.55 58.31
C PRO A 198 5.84 -8.78 57.85
N THR A 199 5.65 -7.52 57.48
CA THR A 199 6.73 -6.61 57.10
C THR A 199 7.33 -5.92 58.32
N ILE A 200 8.46 -5.22 58.13
CA ILE A 200 9.05 -4.38 59.19
C ILE A 200 8.10 -3.25 59.58
N VAL A 201 7.32 -2.71 58.64
CA VAL A 201 6.33 -1.66 58.92
C VAL A 201 5.16 -2.21 59.74
N ASP A 202 4.75 -3.46 59.50
CA ASP A 202 3.70 -4.12 60.30
C ASP A 202 4.16 -4.36 61.75
N ASN A 203 5.42 -4.72 61.96
CA ASN A 203 5.98 -4.98 63.29
C ASN A 203 6.44 -3.71 64.02
N THR A 204 6.87 -2.69 63.28
CA THR A 204 7.41 -1.42 63.80
C THR A 204 6.77 -0.25 63.05
N PRO A 205 5.61 0.26 63.50
CA PRO A 205 4.90 1.34 62.80
C PRO A 205 5.73 2.62 62.61
N ALA A 206 6.67 2.90 63.52
CA ALA A 206 7.59 4.04 63.41
C ALA A 206 8.57 3.95 62.22
N ALA A 207 8.68 2.79 61.57
CA ALA A 207 9.45 2.62 60.35
C ALA A 207 8.71 3.10 59.09
N SER A 208 7.40 3.42 59.19
CA SER A 208 6.65 4.06 58.12
C SER A 208 7.07 5.52 57.98
N ASP A 209 7.41 5.94 56.77
CA ASP A 209 7.72 7.32 56.42
C ASP A 209 6.61 7.97 55.57
N PHE A 210 6.87 9.20 55.12
CA PHE A 210 5.97 9.95 54.24
C PHE A 210 5.66 9.22 52.92
N TYR A 211 6.66 8.55 52.33
CA TYR A 211 6.54 7.87 51.05
C TYR A 211 5.73 6.58 51.10
N ASN A 212 5.47 6.04 52.30
CA ASN A 212 4.56 4.90 52.48
C ASN A 212 3.08 5.25 52.22
N SER A 213 2.67 6.52 52.33
CA SER A 213 1.25 6.93 52.21
C SER A 213 1.00 8.09 51.24
N TYR A 214 2.05 8.78 50.79
CA TYR A 214 1.92 9.87 49.83
C TYR A 214 1.43 9.40 48.46
N ASP A 215 0.46 10.12 47.88
CA ASP A 215 0.02 9.91 46.51
C ASP A 215 1.05 10.47 45.53
N ARG A 216 1.97 9.60 45.11
CA ARG A 216 3.01 9.93 44.12
C ARG A 216 2.48 10.31 42.74
N TYR A 217 1.20 10.10 42.45
CA TYR A 217 0.60 10.36 41.13
C TYR A 217 -0.25 11.63 41.09
N ALA A 218 -0.55 12.21 42.26
CA ALA A 218 -1.30 13.46 42.35
C ALA A 218 -0.52 14.62 41.70
N LEU A 219 -1.25 15.53 41.05
CA LEU A 219 -0.67 16.73 40.44
C LEU A 219 -0.29 17.74 41.51
N SER A 220 0.93 18.23 41.43
CA SER A 220 1.43 19.30 42.29
C SER A 220 0.71 20.63 42.00
N ALA A 221 0.78 21.59 42.92
CA ALA A 221 0.24 22.94 42.69
C ALA A 221 0.91 23.64 41.49
N SER A 222 2.21 23.38 41.26
CA SER A 222 2.91 23.88 40.09
C SER A 222 2.46 23.20 38.79
N ASP A 223 2.16 21.90 38.83
CA ASP A 223 1.66 21.15 37.66
C ASP A 223 0.31 21.72 37.21
N LYS A 224 -0.60 21.98 38.16
CA LYS A 224 -1.92 22.56 37.89
C LYS A 224 -1.80 23.96 37.28
N LYS A 225 -0.93 24.80 37.84
CA LYS A 225 -0.65 26.14 37.29
C LYS A 225 -0.07 26.09 35.86
N ALA A 226 0.78 25.09 35.58
CA ALA A 226 1.32 24.90 34.24
C ALA A 226 0.24 24.45 33.25
N LEU A 227 -0.65 23.54 33.66
CA LEU A 227 -1.79 23.09 32.84
C LEU A 227 -2.76 24.23 32.52
N GLU A 228 -3.07 25.09 33.49
CA GLU A 228 -3.95 26.26 33.29
C GLU A 228 -3.39 27.26 32.25
N ALA A 229 -2.07 27.31 32.08
CA ALA A 229 -1.41 28.18 31.13
C ALA A 229 -1.28 27.57 29.72
N MET A 230 -1.64 26.29 29.54
CA MET A 230 -1.57 25.60 28.24
C MET A 230 -2.83 25.83 27.42
N GLU A 231 -2.65 26.09 26.12
CA GLU A 231 -3.77 26.12 25.17
C GLU A 231 -4.18 24.69 24.78
N ALA A 232 -5.48 24.44 24.73
CA ALA A 232 -6.01 23.15 24.31
C ALA A 232 -5.67 22.90 22.83
N GLY A 233 -4.89 21.84 22.58
CA GLY A 233 -4.66 21.32 21.23
C GLY A 233 -5.90 20.63 20.66
N PRO A 234 -5.87 20.25 19.37
CA PRO A 234 -6.98 19.57 18.73
C PRO A 234 -7.14 18.14 19.28
N THR A 235 -8.37 17.72 19.57
CA THR A 235 -8.66 16.39 20.14
C THR A 235 -8.48 15.29 19.10
N GLY A 236 -7.86 14.15 19.41
CA GLY A 236 -7.79 13.03 18.48
C GLY A 236 -6.61 12.11 18.75
N TYR A 237 -6.08 11.52 17.68
CA TYR A 237 -5.05 10.50 17.74
C TYR A 237 -3.97 10.76 16.68
N LEU A 238 -2.71 10.61 17.11
CA LEU A 238 -1.54 10.58 16.25
C LEU A 238 -1.24 9.12 15.90
N HIS A 239 -1.21 8.82 14.61
CA HIS A 239 -0.88 7.52 14.04
C HIS A 239 0.51 7.62 13.40
N GLU A 240 1.52 7.13 14.10
CA GLU A 240 2.90 7.01 13.59
C GLU A 240 3.03 5.66 12.88
N LEU A 241 3.32 5.71 11.58
CA LEU A 241 3.46 4.57 10.69
C LEU A 241 4.92 4.50 10.25
N SER A 242 5.57 3.37 10.50
CA SER A 242 6.87 3.05 9.90
C SER A 242 6.63 2.17 8.68
N ILE A 243 7.05 2.64 7.52
CA ILE A 243 6.83 1.99 6.23
C ILE A 243 8.18 1.75 5.55
N SER A 244 8.39 0.58 4.99
CA SER A 244 9.59 0.27 4.20
C SER A 244 9.27 -0.24 2.80
N ASN A 245 10.16 0.05 1.86
CA ASN A 245 10.15 -0.47 0.50
C ASN A 245 11.10 -1.67 0.44
N LYS A 246 10.54 -2.88 0.33
CA LYS A 246 11.30 -4.14 0.25
C LYS A 246 11.63 -4.54 -1.18
N GLY A 247 10.75 -4.21 -2.12
CA GLY A 247 10.84 -4.68 -3.51
C GLY A 247 11.69 -3.79 -4.43
N GLY A 248 12.04 -2.59 -3.97
CA GLY A 248 12.89 -1.62 -4.67
C GLY A 248 12.13 -0.70 -5.62
N LEU A 249 10.97 -1.14 -6.14
CA LEU A 249 10.17 -0.34 -7.06
C LEU A 249 9.47 0.81 -6.32
N ILE A 250 9.95 2.02 -6.57
CA ILE A 250 9.34 3.25 -6.04
C ILE A 250 7.91 3.38 -6.54
N MET A 251 6.97 3.56 -5.61
CA MET A 251 5.54 3.71 -5.88
C MET A 251 4.91 4.69 -4.87
N PRO A 252 3.78 5.34 -5.21
CA PRO A 252 2.97 6.05 -4.23
C PRO A 252 2.59 5.16 -3.04
N VAL A 253 2.36 5.79 -1.88
CA VAL A 253 1.93 5.09 -0.66
C VAL A 253 0.49 5.46 -0.36
N ILE A 254 -0.40 4.48 -0.39
CA ILE A 254 -1.83 4.67 -0.14
C ILE A 254 -2.16 3.97 1.17
N VAL A 255 -2.68 4.71 2.15
CA VAL A 255 -2.95 4.20 3.49
C VAL A 255 -4.44 4.31 3.80
N GLY A 256 -5.10 3.18 3.97
CA GLY A 256 -6.48 3.09 4.45
C GLY A 256 -6.52 2.97 5.97
N PHE A 257 -7.41 3.73 6.60
CA PHE A 257 -7.71 3.67 8.03
C PHE A 257 -9.18 3.26 8.19
N THR A 258 -9.44 2.27 9.04
CA THR A 258 -10.79 1.87 9.45
C THR A 258 -10.97 2.17 10.92
N PHE A 259 -12.12 2.74 11.29
CA PHE A 259 -12.47 3.11 12.67
C PHE A 259 -13.50 2.12 13.27
N GLU A 260 -13.69 2.17 14.59
CA GLU A 260 -14.61 1.27 15.33
C GLU A 260 -16.06 1.34 14.83
N ASP A 261 -16.49 2.48 14.30
CA ASP A 261 -17.84 2.70 13.78
C ASP A 261 -18.01 2.23 12.31
N GLY A 262 -16.97 1.63 11.73
CA GLY A 262 -16.96 1.15 10.35
C GLY A 262 -16.69 2.25 9.31
N THR A 263 -16.52 3.52 9.72
CA THR A 263 -16.09 4.58 8.80
C THR A 263 -14.64 4.37 8.37
N THR A 264 -14.30 4.81 7.16
CA THR A 264 -12.96 4.70 6.60
C THR A 264 -12.41 6.07 6.20
N HIS A 265 -11.09 6.18 6.21
CA HIS A 265 -10.34 7.36 5.72
C HIS A 265 -9.15 6.89 4.91
N VAL A 266 -8.79 7.60 3.84
CA VAL A 266 -7.66 7.23 3.00
C VAL A 266 -6.72 8.40 2.84
N GLU A 267 -5.44 8.16 3.11
CA GLU A 267 -4.35 9.07 2.83
C GLU A 267 -3.58 8.59 1.60
N ARG A 268 -3.22 9.52 0.71
CA ARG A 268 -2.41 9.23 -0.49
C ARG A 268 -1.16 10.08 -0.44
N TYR A 269 -0.01 9.43 -0.48
CA TYR A 269 1.29 10.08 -0.58
C TYR A 269 1.89 9.76 -1.95
N PRO A 270 2.32 10.79 -2.70
CA PRO A 270 2.89 10.57 -4.01
C PRO A 270 4.31 9.97 -3.86
N ALA A 271 4.88 9.48 -4.96
CA ALA A 271 6.14 8.73 -4.97
C ALA A 271 7.34 9.53 -4.41
N GLU A 272 7.25 10.86 -4.41
CA GLU A 272 8.26 11.78 -3.89
C GLU A 272 8.52 11.63 -2.38
N ILE A 273 7.61 10.95 -1.65
CA ILE A 273 7.83 10.62 -0.24
C ILE A 273 9.13 9.83 -0.01
N TRP A 274 9.60 9.11 -1.04
CA TRP A 274 10.80 8.29 -0.99
C TRP A 274 12.11 9.04 -1.30
N ILE A 275 12.08 10.29 -1.79
CA ILE A 275 13.28 11.01 -2.29
C ILE A 275 14.43 11.09 -1.28
N LYS A 276 14.13 11.25 0.01
CA LYS A 276 15.17 11.37 1.06
C LYS A 276 15.61 10.01 1.61
N HIS A 277 14.72 9.03 1.59
CA HIS A 277 14.92 7.72 2.22
C HIS A 277 14.14 6.67 1.42
N GLU A 278 14.79 6.08 0.41
CA GLU A 278 14.17 5.13 -0.50
C GLU A 278 13.81 3.80 0.17
N GLU A 279 14.51 3.42 1.24
CA GLU A 279 14.31 2.13 1.93
C GLU A 279 13.18 2.17 2.96
N SER A 280 13.04 3.26 3.71
CA SER A 280 12.01 3.39 4.75
C SER A 280 11.82 4.81 5.21
N PHE A 281 10.62 5.12 5.70
CA PHE A 281 10.32 6.37 6.37
C PHE A 281 9.31 6.18 7.49
N VAL A 282 9.19 7.22 8.33
CA VAL A 282 8.15 7.32 9.35
C VAL A 282 7.21 8.45 8.99
N LYS A 283 5.91 8.18 9.00
CA LYS A 283 4.87 9.16 8.73
C LYS A 283 3.89 9.23 9.89
N THR A 284 3.62 10.44 10.35
CA THR A 284 2.62 10.70 11.38
C THR A 284 1.37 11.30 10.76
N VAL A 285 0.22 10.70 11.02
CA VAL A 285 -1.09 11.15 10.55
C VAL A 285 -1.95 11.48 11.77
N TYR A 286 -2.49 12.70 11.79
CA TYR A 286 -3.45 13.11 12.82
C TYR A 286 -4.86 12.81 12.32
N LEU A 287 -5.63 12.05 13.12
CA LEU A 287 -7.03 11.72 12.83
C LEU A 287 -7.88 11.96 14.08
N PRO A 288 -9.14 12.41 13.94
CA PRO A 288 -10.02 12.65 15.08
C PRO A 288 -10.41 11.36 15.82
N LYS A 289 -10.33 10.20 15.16
CA LYS A 289 -10.70 8.88 15.67
C LYS A 289 -9.49 7.96 15.71
N LYS A 290 -9.50 7.00 16.63
CA LYS A 290 -8.50 5.94 16.73
C LYS A 290 -8.76 4.88 15.66
N ALA A 291 -7.78 4.61 14.80
CA ALA A 291 -7.89 3.51 13.83
C ALA A 291 -7.82 2.15 14.54
N VAL A 292 -8.65 1.21 14.08
CA VAL A 292 -8.63 -0.20 14.49
C VAL A 292 -8.03 -1.12 13.44
N LYS A 293 -8.05 -0.70 12.17
CA LYS A 293 -7.33 -1.33 11.07
C LYS A 293 -6.62 -0.25 10.27
N ILE A 294 -5.36 -0.51 9.90
CA ILE A 294 -4.59 0.30 8.96
C ILE A 294 -4.08 -0.65 7.88
N GLU A 295 -4.21 -0.26 6.62
CA GLU A 295 -3.89 -1.10 5.48
C GLU A 295 -3.18 -0.29 4.41
N LEU A 296 -2.03 -0.78 3.94
CA LEU A 296 -1.35 -0.26 2.76
C LEU A 296 -2.01 -0.82 1.50
N ASP A 297 -2.19 0.06 0.52
CA ASP A 297 -2.79 -0.24 -0.78
C ASP A 297 -4.16 -0.96 -0.70
N PRO A 298 -5.15 -0.39 0.04
CA PRO A 298 -6.46 -1.04 0.28
C PRO A 298 -7.28 -1.28 -1.00
N TYR A 299 -6.89 -0.67 -2.12
CA TYR A 299 -7.57 -0.79 -3.41
C TYR A 299 -6.74 -1.57 -4.44
N LEU A 300 -5.58 -2.12 -4.06
CA LEU A 300 -4.69 -2.91 -4.91
C LEU A 300 -4.25 -2.14 -6.17
N GLU A 301 -3.82 -0.90 -5.99
CA GLU A 301 -3.43 0.06 -7.02
C GLU A 301 -1.96 -0.02 -7.42
N THR A 302 -1.09 -0.59 -6.59
CA THR A 302 0.36 -0.48 -6.77
C THR A 302 1.04 -1.77 -7.24
N ALA A 303 0.28 -2.87 -7.34
CA ALA A 303 0.79 -4.22 -7.61
C ALA A 303 1.77 -4.72 -6.53
N ASP A 304 1.46 -4.40 -5.27
CA ASP A 304 2.20 -4.90 -4.12
C ASP A 304 2.23 -6.43 -4.13
N THR A 305 3.44 -6.98 -4.04
CA THR A 305 3.66 -8.41 -4.14
C THR A 305 3.47 -9.14 -2.84
N ASP A 306 3.41 -8.50 -1.67
CA ASP A 306 3.20 -9.17 -0.37
C ASP A 306 2.17 -8.45 0.52
N THR A 307 0.89 -8.64 0.20
CA THR A 307 -0.21 -8.03 0.95
C THR A 307 -0.32 -8.44 2.43
N TYR A 308 0.40 -9.49 2.87
CA TYR A 308 0.36 -9.92 4.28
C TYR A 308 1.08 -8.95 5.22
N ASN A 309 2.04 -8.19 4.70
CA ASN A 309 2.80 -7.21 5.47
C ASN A 309 2.18 -5.79 5.39
N ASN A 310 1.06 -5.63 4.68
CA ASN A 310 0.38 -4.35 4.47
C ASN A 310 -0.57 -3.97 5.62
N VAL A 311 -0.96 -4.92 6.47
CA VAL A 311 -2.11 -4.77 7.38
C VAL A 311 -1.68 -4.73 8.84
N TRP A 312 -2.22 -3.76 9.58
CA TRP A 312 -2.17 -3.68 11.03
C TRP A 312 -3.59 -3.66 11.63
N PRO A 313 -3.88 -4.42 12.70
CA PRO A 313 -3.04 -5.52 13.19
C PRO A 313 -2.92 -6.63 12.13
N ALA A 314 -1.81 -7.36 12.13
CA ALA A 314 -1.57 -8.42 11.15
C ALA A 314 -2.75 -9.40 11.11
N ASP A 315 -3.25 -9.70 9.91
CA ASP A 315 -4.29 -10.71 9.75
C ASP A 315 -3.68 -12.10 9.90
N VAL A 316 -3.96 -12.72 11.04
CA VAL A 316 -3.45 -14.06 11.39
C VAL A 316 -4.43 -15.17 11.00
N ASN A 317 -5.57 -14.83 10.39
CA ASN A 317 -6.58 -15.81 10.03
C ASN A 317 -6.32 -16.37 8.64
N VAL A 318 -5.84 -17.61 8.57
CA VAL A 318 -5.70 -18.34 7.31
C VAL A 318 -6.92 -19.23 7.11
N HIS A 319 -7.63 -19.07 5.99
CA HIS A 319 -8.66 -20.02 5.57
C HIS A 319 -8.02 -21.16 4.77
N LEU A 320 -8.32 -22.40 5.14
CA LEU A 320 -7.90 -23.58 4.38
C LEU A 320 -9.08 -24.02 3.50
N GLU A 321 -8.98 -23.80 2.20
CA GLU A 321 -9.97 -24.30 1.23
C GLU A 321 -9.82 -25.82 1.09
N ALA A 322 -10.92 -26.56 1.23
CA ALA A 322 -10.92 -28.02 1.17
C ALA A 322 -10.62 -28.56 -0.24
N LEU A 323 -10.86 -27.74 -1.27
CA LEU A 323 -10.56 -28.06 -2.65
C LEU A 323 -9.27 -27.35 -3.09
N PRO A 324 -8.36 -28.04 -3.81
CA PRO A 324 -7.22 -27.36 -4.40
C PRO A 324 -7.71 -26.32 -5.42
N GLU A 325 -6.99 -25.21 -5.53
CA GLU A 325 -7.20 -24.26 -6.63
C GLU A 325 -7.16 -25.01 -7.96
N ARG A 326 -8.20 -24.82 -8.78
CA ARG A 326 -8.30 -25.49 -10.06
C ARG A 326 -7.21 -24.95 -10.98
N SER A 327 -6.41 -25.84 -11.55
CA SER A 327 -5.45 -25.42 -12.58
C SER A 327 -6.19 -24.85 -13.79
N ARG A 328 -5.52 -23.98 -14.56
CA ARG A 328 -6.07 -23.38 -15.79
C ARG A 328 -6.62 -24.44 -16.78
N TRP A 329 -6.06 -25.65 -16.77
CA TRP A 329 -6.49 -26.79 -17.58
C TRP A 329 -7.73 -27.52 -17.02
N GLU A 330 -7.95 -27.48 -15.71
CA GLU A 330 -9.12 -28.07 -15.03
C GLU A 330 -10.35 -27.17 -15.02
N SER A 331 -10.21 -25.89 -15.40
CA SER A 331 -11.34 -24.99 -15.60
C SER A 331 -12.37 -25.49 -16.64
N TRP A 332 -12.00 -26.50 -17.43
CA TRP A 332 -12.82 -27.13 -18.47
C TRP A 332 -13.46 -28.48 -18.06
N ARG A 333 -13.45 -28.87 -16.77
CA ARG A 333 -14.05 -30.13 -16.30
C ARG A 333 -15.52 -30.28 -16.72
N SER A 334 -16.24 -29.17 -16.87
CA SER A 334 -17.57 -29.12 -17.46
C SER A 334 -17.90 -27.70 -17.94
N ASN A 335 -18.78 -27.59 -18.94
CA ASN A 335 -19.20 -26.28 -19.46
C ASN A 335 -20.30 -25.73 -18.54
N PRO A 336 -20.08 -24.60 -17.83
CA PRO A 336 -21.06 -24.06 -16.89
C PRO A 336 -22.41 -23.76 -17.53
N MET A 337 -22.42 -23.32 -18.80
CA MET A 337 -23.65 -23.06 -19.55
C MET A 337 -24.42 -24.36 -19.83
N ARG A 338 -23.70 -25.44 -20.16
CA ARG A 338 -24.29 -26.78 -20.34
C ARG A 338 -24.84 -27.32 -19.02
N ASP A 339 -24.11 -27.12 -17.93
CA ASP A 339 -24.50 -27.66 -16.63
C ASP A 339 -25.67 -26.87 -16.03
N ALA A 340 -25.71 -25.55 -16.25
CA ALA A 340 -26.85 -24.69 -15.87
C ALA A 340 -28.14 -25.01 -16.65
N GLN A 341 -28.04 -25.60 -17.85
CA GLN A 341 -29.18 -26.07 -18.63
C GLN A 341 -29.64 -27.49 -18.25
N ARG A 342 -28.85 -28.23 -17.46
CA ARG A 342 -29.13 -29.62 -17.03
C ARG A 342 -29.73 -29.72 -15.64
N ASN A 343 -29.64 -28.65 -14.85
CA ASN A 343 -30.34 -28.46 -13.58
C ASN A 343 -31.60 -27.62 -13.83
#